data_AF-A0A967JUQ4-F1
#
_entry.id   AF-A0A967JUQ4-F1
#
_cell.length_a   1.000
_cell.length_b   1.000
_cell.length_c   1.000
_cell.angle_alpha   90.00
_cell.angle_beta   90.00
_cell.angle_gamma   90.00
#
_symmetry.space_group_name_H-M   'P 1'
#
loop_
_entity.id
_entity.type
_entity.pdbx_description
1 polymer ?
#
loop_
_entity_poly.entity_id
_entity_poly.type
_entity_poly.pdbx_seq_one_letter_code
_entity_poly.pdbx_strand_id
1 'polypeptide(L)' 'MSRGMTARRSRARLLILAGGTLAAVLVLAPTLGSTAVSLRDVWADPFDWSGNPAAAIFFVARLPRVLLAAVVGGSLA' A
#
# COMPACT_ATOMS: atom_id res chain seq x y z
N MET A 1 -2.34 15.83 38.18
CA MET A 1 -2.42 16.45 36.82
C MET A 1 -1.56 15.74 35.74
N SER A 2 -1.28 14.43 35.80
CA SER A 2 -0.33 13.76 34.85
C SER A 2 -0.96 12.84 33.79
N ARG A 3 -2.28 12.61 33.75
CA ARG A 3 -2.91 11.68 32.80
C ARG A 3 -2.91 12.15 31.34
N GLY A 4 -2.77 13.45 31.09
CA GLY A 4 -2.82 14.03 29.74
C GLY A 4 -1.62 13.66 28.86
N MET A 5 -0.41 13.55 29.43
CA MET A 5 0.82 13.30 28.67
C MET A 5 0.96 11.84 28.22
N THR A 6 0.55 10.88 29.06
CA THR A 6 0.55 9.45 28.73
C THR A 6 -0.48 9.11 27.66
N ALA A 7 -1.68 9.70 27.73
CA ALA A 7 -2.73 9.52 26.73
C ALA A 7 -2.35 10.11 25.35
N ARG A 8 -1.62 11.23 25.32
CA ARG A 8 -1.13 11.84 24.08
C ARG A 8 -0.03 11.00 23.44
N ARG A 9 0.89 10.47 24.25
CA ARG A 9 2.00 9.63 23.79
C ARG A 9 1.55 8.25 23.32
N SER A 10 0.54 7.66 23.94
CA SER A 10 -0.06 6.39 23.50
C SER A 10 -0.82 6.55 22.17
N ARG A 11 -1.60 7.64 22.01
CA ARG A 11 -2.26 7.96 20.74
C ARG A 11 -1.27 8.20 19.60
N ALA A 12 -0.20 8.95 19.85
CA ALA A 12 0.84 9.18 18.86
C ALA A 12 1.49 7.86 18.40
N ARG A 13 1.81 6.96 19.35
CA ARG A 13 2.34 5.63 19.01
C ARG A 13 1.37 4.81 18.19
N LEU A 14 0.08 4.82 18.54
CA LEU A 14 -0.93 4.08 17.80
C LEU A 14 -1.08 4.58 16.37
N LEU A 15 -1.10 5.90 16.17
CA LEU A 15 -1.15 6.51 14.83
C LEU A 15 0.09 6.19 14.00
N ILE A 16 1.28 6.23 14.61
CA ILE A 16 2.53 5.89 13.93
C ILE A 16 2.54 4.41 13.52
N LEU A 17 2.11 3.52 14.41
CA LEU A 17 2.06 2.09 14.11
C LEU A 17 1.03 1.81 13.00
N ALA A 18 -0.20 2.32 13.14
CA ALA A 18 -1.26 2.12 12.15
C ALA A 18 -0.88 2.70 10.79
N GLY A 19 -0.38 3.94 10.76
CA GLY A 19 0.08 4.58 9.53
C GLY A 19 1.27 3.87 8.90
N GLY A 20 2.24 3.44 9.73
CA GLY A 20 3.40 2.67 9.26
C GLY A 20 3.00 1.31 8.67
N THR A 21 2.07 0.59 9.31
CA THR A 21 1.55 -0.67 8.77
C THR A 21 0.78 -0.45 7.47
N LEU A 22 -0.03 0.60 7.38
CA LEU A 22 -0.77 0.94 6.17
C LEU A 22 0.19 1.24 5.01
N ALA A 23 1.21 2.06 5.25
CA ALA A 23 2.22 2.40 4.25
C ALA A 23 2.97 1.14 3.76
N ALA A 24 3.38 0.26 4.67
CA ALA A 24 4.03 -1.00 4.31
C ALA A 24 3.13 -1.89 3.44
N VAL A 25 1.84 -2.01 3.80
CA VAL A 25 0.88 -2.81 3.03
C VAL A 25 0.63 -2.21 1.66
N LEU A 26 0.50 -0.89 1.52
CA LEU A 26 0.30 -0.24 0.22
C LEU A 26 1.44 -0.50 -0.77
N VAL A 27 2.68 -0.65 -0.28
CA VAL A 27 3.85 -0.95 -1.11
C VAL A 27 3.97 -2.44 -1.42
N LEU A 28 3.70 -3.31 -0.44
CA LEU A 28 3.89 -4.75 -0.59
C LEU A 28 2.71 -5.46 -1.27
N ALA A 29 1.48 -5.04 -1.00
CA ALA A 29 0.28 -5.70 -1.51
C ALA A 29 0.20 -5.78 -3.05
N PRO A 30 0.59 -4.77 -3.84
CA PRO A 30 0.57 -4.88 -5.31
C PRO A 30 1.55 -5.93 -5.86
N THR A 31 2.59 -6.28 -5.11
CA THR A 31 3.59 -7.27 -5.52
C THR A 31 3.10 -8.71 -5.31
N LEU A 32 2.16 -8.90 -4.37
CA LEU A 32 1.55 -10.18 -4.07
C LEU A 32 0.43 -10.49 -5.07
N GLY A 33 0.49 -11.63 -5.74
CA GLY A 33 -0.54 -12.07 -6.67
C GLY A 33 -0.26 -13.44 -7.29
N SER A 34 -1.24 -13.97 -8.03
CA SER A 34 -1.14 -15.28 -8.68
C SER A 34 -0.19 -15.30 -9.88
N THR A 35 -0.03 -14.15 -10.55
CA THR A 35 0.98 -13.98 -11.60
C THR A 35 2.31 -13.56 -10.98
N ALA A 36 3.38 -14.30 -11.27
CA ALA A 36 4.73 -13.93 -10.89
C ALA A 36 5.12 -12.65 -11.66
N VAL A 37 5.12 -11.52 -10.96
CA VAL A 37 5.51 -10.21 -11.53
C VAL A 37 6.84 -9.84 -10.90
N SER A 38 7.88 -9.72 -11.73
CA SER A 38 9.17 -9.21 -11.31
C SER A 38 9.09 -7.69 -11.19
N LEU A 39 9.38 -7.16 -10.01
CA LEU A 39 9.49 -5.71 -9.79
C LEU A 39 10.52 -5.09 -10.74
N ARG A 40 11.62 -5.79 -11.03
CA ARG A 40 12.64 -5.29 -11.95
C ARG A 40 12.05 -5.04 -13.35
N ASP A 41 11.17 -5.91 -13.81
CA ASP A 41 10.59 -5.81 -15.15
C ASP A 41 9.51 -4.73 -15.21
N VAL A 42 8.73 -4.56 -14.14
CA VAL A 42 7.76 -3.47 -13.99
C VAL A 42 8.45 -2.10 -14.06
N TRP A 43 9.63 -1.97 -13.46
CA TRP A 43 10.37 -0.70 -13.42
C TRP A 43 11.30 -0.48 -14.62
N ALA A 44 11.56 -1.50 -15.44
CA ALA A 44 12.40 -1.38 -16.64
C ALA A 44 11.73 -0.49 -17.70
N ASP A 45 10.42 -0.68 -17.91
CA ASP A 45 9.60 0.21 -18.72
C ASP A 45 8.20 0.35 -18.08
N PRO A 46 7.98 1.37 -17.24
CA PRO A 46 6.75 1.51 -16.46
C PRO A 46 5.54 1.97 -17.28
N PHE A 47 5.77 2.56 -18.46
CA PHE A 47 4.73 3.21 -19.27
C PHE A 47 4.44 2.49 -20.58
N ASP A 48 5.32 1.59 -21.05
CA ASP A 48 5.01 0.69 -22.17
C ASP A 48 4.15 -0.50 -21.72
N TRP A 49 2.86 -0.27 -21.52
CA TRP A 49 1.92 -1.32 -21.15
C TRP A 49 1.62 -2.31 -22.29
N SER A 50 2.01 -1.99 -23.52
CA SER A 50 1.77 -2.82 -24.70
C SER A 50 2.85 -3.88 -24.89
N GLY A 51 4.12 -3.51 -24.67
CA GLY A 51 5.27 -4.40 -24.69
C GLY A 51 5.59 -5.04 -23.35
N ASN A 52 5.07 -4.50 -22.24
CA ASN A 52 5.35 -4.98 -20.88
C ASN A 52 4.08 -5.39 -20.12
N PRO A 53 3.65 -6.66 -20.21
CA PRO A 53 2.46 -7.15 -19.50
C PRO A 53 2.64 -7.10 -17.97
N ALA A 54 3.87 -7.15 -17.46
CA ALA A 54 4.14 -7.02 -16.03
C ALA A 54 3.78 -5.62 -15.52
N ALA A 55 4.18 -4.57 -16.24
CA ALA A 55 3.82 -3.19 -15.93
C ALA A 55 2.30 -2.97 -16.01
N ALA A 56 1.63 -3.51 -17.04
CA ALA A 56 0.18 -3.42 -17.17
C ALA A 56 -0.55 -4.08 -15.98
N ILE A 57 -0.16 -5.29 -15.59
CA ILE A 57 -0.76 -5.98 -14.44
C ILE A 57 -0.53 -5.17 -13.16
N PHE A 58 0.69 -4.67 -12.94
CA PHE A 58 1.02 -3.95 -11.72
C PHE A 58 0.27 -2.61 -11.60
N PHE A 59 0.41 -1.73 -12.60
CA PHE A 59 -0.11 -0.36 -12.54
C PHE A 59 -1.60 -0.24 -12.89
N VAL A 60 -2.12 -1.07 -13.80
CA VAL A 60 -3.53 -0.96 -14.24
C VAL A 60 -4.46 -1.82 -13.39
N ALA A 61 -4.03 -3.02 -12.99
CA ALA A 61 -4.90 -3.94 -12.26
C ALA A 61 -4.66 -3.93 -10.75
N ARG A 62 -3.40 -4.08 -10.30
CA ARG A 62 -3.11 -4.35 -8.87
C ARG A 62 -3.06 -3.08 -8.03
N LEU A 63 -2.34 -2.06 -8.47
CA LEU A 63 -2.15 -0.83 -7.72
C LEU A 63 -3.49 -0.10 -7.45
N PRO A 64 -4.40 0.06 -8.43
CA PRO A 64 -5.70 0.68 -8.19
C PRO A 64 -6.56 -0.12 -7.22
N ARG A 65 -6.53 -1.45 -7.31
CA ARG A 65 -7.26 -2.35 -6.39
C ARG A 65 -6.81 -2.19 -4.94
N VAL A 66 -5.50 -2.10 -4.71
CA VAL A 66 -4.93 -1.92 -3.36
C VAL A 66 -5.30 -0.57 -2.78
N LEU A 67 -5.22 0.50 -3.57
CA LEU A 67 -5.64 1.84 -3.14
C LEU A 67 -7.14 1.89 -2.82
N LEU A 68 -7.98 1.31 -3.68
CA LEU A 68 -9.43 1.22 -3.43
C LEU A 68 -9.73 0.44 -2.15
N ALA A 69 -9.04 -0.68 -1.91
CA ALA A 69 -9.21 -1.44 -0.68
C ALA A 69 -8.85 -0.64 0.58
N ALA A 70 -7.78 0.17 0.52
CA ALA A 70 -7.39 1.04 1.62
C ALA A 70 -8.42 2.15 1.88
N VAL A 71 -8.94 2.79 0.82
CA VAL A 71 -9.97 3.84 0.93
C VAL A 71 -11.27 3.27 1.47
N VAL A 72 -11.76 2.16 0.89
CA VAL A 72 -13.02 1.53 1.30
C VAL A 72 -12.91 0.98 2.72
N GLY A 73 -11.85 0.23 3.02
CA GLY A 73 -11.62 -0.31 4.35
C GLY A 73 -11.45 0.78 5.41
N GLY A 74 -10.70 1.85 5.10
CA GLY A 74 -10.54 2.99 5.98
C GLY A 74 -11.82 3.79 6.21
N SER A 75 -12.71 3.83 5.23
CA SER A 75 -14.03 4.51 5.35
C SER A 75 -15.04 3.72 6.18
N LEU A 76 -14.87 2.40 6.30
CA LEU A 76 -15.77 1.50 7.04
C LEU A 76 -15.31 1.20 8.48
N ALA A 77 -14.08 1.56 8.84
CA ALA A 77 -13.48 1.32 10.16
C ALA A 77 -13.97 2.33 11.21
#